data_AF-A0A1G1GN07-F1
#
_entry.id   AF-A0A1G1GN07-F1
#
_cell.length_a   1.000
_cell.length_b   1.000
_cell.length_c   1.000
_cell.angle_alpha   90.00
_cell.angle_beta   90.00
_cell.angle_gamma   90.00
#
_symmetry.space_group_name_H-M   'P 1'
#
loop_
_entity.id
_entity.type
_entity.pdbx_description
1 polymer ?
#
loop_
_entity_poly.entity_id
_entity_poly.type
_entity_poly.pdbx_seq_one_letter_code
_entity_poly.pdbx_strand_id
1 'polypeptide(L)'
;MQGLGDIIIGEAEARGFTVLTPKEKSARGGNITFAGSFDPGKVRDLLRDKGIMVNVRGGGLRVAPHFYNTEDELKRFFEVLDKIARYQNNP
;
A
#
# COMPACT_ATOMS: atom_id res chain seq x y z
N MET A 1 19.65 -1.68 -7.67
CA MET A 1 18.48 -0.80 -7.45
C MET A 1 17.32 -1.67 -7.01
N GLN A 2 16.71 -1.36 -5.85
CA GLN A 2 15.44 -1.98 -5.46
C GLN A 2 14.34 -1.48 -6.39
N GLY A 3 13.37 -2.33 -6.75
CA GLY A 3 12.21 -1.88 -7.51
C GLY A 3 11.16 -1.27 -6.58
N LEU A 4 10.25 -0.44 -7.11
CA LEU A 4 9.14 0.14 -6.34
C LEU A 4 8.30 -0.91 -5.58
N GLY A 5 8.15 -2.12 -6.16
CA GLY A 5 7.48 -3.23 -5.47
C GLY A 5 8.21 -3.72 -4.22
N ASP A 6 9.55 -3.69 -4.22
CA ASP A 6 10.36 -4.08 -3.06
C ASP A 6 10.21 -3.03 -1.94
N ILE A 7 10.20 -1.74 -2.32
CA ILE A 7 9.98 -0.62 -1.39
C ILE A 7 8.61 -0.73 -0.73
N ILE A 8 7.54 -0.98 -1.51
CA ILE A 8 6.18 -1.12 -0.97
C ILE A 8 6.09 -2.29 0.03
N ILE A 9 6.77 -3.41 -0.24
CA ILE A 9 6.82 -4.55 0.69
C ILE A 9 7.49 -4.14 1.99
N GLY A 10 8.68 -3.52 1.93
CA GLY A 10 9.43 -3.10 3.12
C GLY A 10 8.65 -2.10 3.97
N GLU A 11 8.03 -1.10 3.34
CA GLU A 11 7.20 -0.10 4.03
C GLU A 11 5.94 -0.71 4.67
N ALA A 12 5.31 -1.70 4.03
CA ALA A 12 4.17 -2.40 4.60
C ALA A 12 4.58 -3.26 5.81
N GLU A 13 5.67 -4.01 5.71
CA GLU A 13 6.19 -4.84 6.80
C GLU A 13 6.64 -4.00 8.00
N ALA A 14 7.29 -2.85 7.76
CA ALA A 14 7.71 -1.92 8.81
C ALA A 14 6.53 -1.38 9.65
N ARG A 15 5.32 -1.39 9.09
CA ARG A 15 4.06 -1.00 9.76
C ARG A 15 3.32 -2.17 10.40
N GLY A 16 3.88 -3.37 10.33
CA GLY A 16 3.22 -4.58 10.80
C GLY A 16 2.04 -5.02 9.91
N PHE A 17 1.96 -4.55 8.67
CA PHE A 17 0.96 -5.02 7.72
C PHE A 17 1.35 -6.38 7.14
N THR A 18 0.34 -7.22 6.89
CA THR A 18 0.50 -8.52 6.26
C THR A 18 0.55 -8.36 4.75
N VAL A 19 1.73 -8.60 4.15
CA VAL A 19 1.89 -8.65 2.69
C VAL A 19 1.28 -9.95 2.15
N LEU A 20 0.29 -9.82 1.27
CA LEU A 20 -0.44 -10.94 0.65
C LEU A 20 0.20 -11.38 -0.68
N THR A 21 0.96 -10.49 -1.33
CA THR A 21 1.72 -10.81 -2.54
C THR A 21 2.99 -11.60 -2.19
N PRO A 22 3.40 -12.62 -2.98
CA PRO A 22 4.69 -13.30 -2.78
C PRO A 22 5.86 -12.32 -2.73
N LYS A 23 6.74 -12.44 -1.73
CA LYS A 23 7.87 -11.51 -1.56
C LYS A 23 8.95 -11.72 -2.61
N GLU A 24 9.20 -12.99 -2.95
CA GLU A 24 10.17 -13.39 -3.97
C GLU A 24 9.83 -12.78 -5.32
N LYS A 25 10.77 -12.02 -5.88
CA LYS A 25 10.56 -11.22 -7.10
C LYS A 25 10.21 -12.08 -8.33
N SER A 26 10.72 -13.31 -8.41
CA SER A 26 10.41 -14.28 -9.47
C SER A 26 8.96 -14.78 -9.42
N ALA A 27 8.32 -14.73 -8.24
CA ALA A 27 6.99 -15.29 -7.98
C ALA A 27 5.87 -14.23 -7.98
N ARG A 28 6.17 -12.98 -8.34
CA ARG A 28 5.17 -11.90 -8.39
C ARG A 28 5.37 -10.91 -9.54
N GLY A 29 4.30 -10.19 -9.84
CA GLY A 29 4.37 -8.98 -10.69
C GLY A 29 4.69 -7.72 -9.91
N GLY A 30 4.48 -6.56 -10.55
CA GLY A 30 4.73 -5.23 -9.95
C GLY A 30 3.67 -4.78 -8.93
N ASN A 31 2.49 -5.40 -8.92
CA ASN A 31 1.41 -5.02 -8.02
C ASN A 31 1.56 -5.69 -6.66
N ILE A 32 1.55 -4.90 -5.59
CA ILE A 32 1.70 -5.37 -4.22
C ILE A 32 0.38 -5.20 -3.48
N THR A 33 -0.08 -6.27 -2.84
CA THR A 33 -1.28 -6.27 -2.00
C THR A 33 -0.91 -6.57 -0.56
N PHE A 34 -1.42 -5.79 0.38
CA PHE A 34 -1.23 -6.00 1.81
C PHE A 34 -2.50 -5.67 2.60
N ALA A 35 -2.62 -6.26 3.78
CA ALA A 35 -3.72 -6.05 4.71
C ALA A 35 -3.17 -5.58 6.07
N GLY A 36 -3.93 -4.77 6.79
CA GLY A 36 -3.59 -4.31 8.14
C GLY A 36 -4.83 -4.19 9.00
N SER A 37 -4.68 -3.62 10.21
CA SER A 37 -5.81 -3.28 11.08
C SER A 37 -6.55 -2.04 10.56
N PHE A 38 -7.09 -2.12 9.35
CA PHE A 38 -7.91 -1.10 8.71
C PHE A 38 -8.87 -1.74 7.70
N ASP A 39 -9.97 -1.07 7.40
CA ASP A 39 -10.87 -1.51 6.32
C ASP A 39 -10.29 -1.06 4.96
N PRO A 40 -9.92 -1.99 4.05
CA PRO A 40 -9.26 -1.62 2.80
C PRO A 40 -10.16 -0.83 1.85
N GLY A 41 -11.49 -1.04 1.90
CA GLY A 41 -12.46 -0.29 1.10
C GLY A 41 -12.55 1.16 1.55
N LYS A 42 -12.71 1.39 2.86
CA LYS A 42 -12.74 2.73 3.45
C LYS A 42 -11.41 3.46 3.24
N VAL A 43 -10.27 2.77 3.44
CA VAL A 43 -8.94 3.33 3.20
C VAL A 43 -8.76 3.73 1.74
N ARG A 44 -9.15 2.88 0.78
CA ARG A 44 -9.13 3.21 -0.65
C ARG A 44 -9.90 4.49 -0.94
N ASP A 45 -11.12 4.60 -0.41
CA ASP A 45 -11.98 5.76 -0.67
C ASP A 45 -11.39 7.04 -0.09
N LEU A 46 -10.84 6.99 1.12
CA LEU A 46 -10.16 8.14 1.74
C LEU A 46 -8.86 8.53 1.03
N LEU A 47 -8.10 7.56 0.52
CA LEU A 47 -6.91 7.82 -0.29
C LEU A 47 -7.27 8.48 -1.62
N ARG A 48 -8.35 8.03 -2.27
CA ARG A 48 -8.88 8.63 -3.50
C ARG A 48 -9.20 10.10 -3.28
N ASP A 49 -9.82 10.45 -2.15
CA ASP A 49 -10.14 11.84 -1.81
C ASP A 49 -8.87 12.71 -1.56
N LYS A 50 -7.72 12.08 -1.33
CA LYS A 50 -6.40 12.72 -1.26
C LYS A 50 -5.61 12.68 -2.57
N GLY A 51 -6.24 12.26 -3.67
CA GLY A 51 -5.65 12.14 -4.99
C GLY A 51 -4.73 10.93 -5.18
N ILE A 52 -4.80 9.93 -4.28
CA ILE A 52 -3.96 8.73 -4.34
C ILE A 52 -4.83 7.55 -4.77
N MET A 53 -4.57 7.04 -5.98
CA MET A 53 -5.37 5.98 -6.59
C MET A 53 -4.79 4.61 -6.30
N VAL A 54 -5.56 3.79 -5.58
CA VAL A 54 -5.26 2.39 -5.27
C VAL A 54 -6.51 1.54 -5.47
N ASN A 55 -6.37 0.22 -5.45
CA ASN A 55 -7.50 -0.70 -5.55
C ASN A 55 -7.58 -1.62 -4.34
N VAL A 56 -8.70 -2.30 -4.17
CA VAL A 56 -8.84 -3.40 -3.19
C VAL A 56 -8.89 -4.72 -3.95
N ARG A 57 -8.13 -5.72 -3.49
CA ARG A 57 -8.14 -7.07 -4.07
C ARG A 57 -7.76 -8.11 -3.01
N GLY A 58 -8.43 -9.26 -3.01
CA GLY A 58 -8.10 -10.35 -2.08
C GLY A 58 -8.18 -9.97 -0.61
N GLY A 59 -9.07 -9.04 -0.24
CA GLY A 59 -9.20 -8.54 1.13
C GLY A 59 -8.12 -7.54 1.58
N GLY A 60 -7.21 -7.13 0.70
CA GLY A 60 -6.15 -6.16 1.00
C GLY A 60 -6.18 -4.92 0.10
N LEU A 61 -5.43 -3.91 0.52
CA LEU A 61 -5.13 -2.72 -0.28
C LEU A 61 -4.04 -3.09 -1.31
N ARG A 62 -4.31 -2.81 -2.59
CA ARG A 62 -3.42 -3.15 -3.70
C ARG A 62 -2.85 -1.88 -4.33
N VAL A 63 -1.53 -1.76 -4.26
CA VAL A 63 -0.72 -0.70 -4.87
C VAL A 63 -0.12 -1.23 -6.16
N ALA A 64 -0.31 -0.48 -7.25
CA ALA A 64 0.15 -0.84 -8.59
C ALA A 64 1.09 0.25 -9.10
N PRO A 65 2.36 0.27 -8.68
CA PRO A 65 3.32 1.25 -9.19
C PRO A 65 3.59 0.99 -10.67
N HIS A 66 3.60 2.06 -11.46
CA HIS A 66 3.95 2.07 -12.87
C HIS A 66 5.28 2.79 -13.10
N PHE A 67 5.77 2.78 -14.35
CA PHE A 67 7.07 3.37 -14.72
C PHE A 67 7.17 4.88 -14.43
N TYR A 68 6.04 5.58 -14.34
CA TYR A 68 5.98 7.00 -14.04
C TYR A 68 5.93 7.30 -12.54
N ASN A 69 5.82 6.27 -11.68
CA ASN A 69 5.77 6.49 -10.25
C ASN A 69 7.16 6.69 -9.65
N THR A 70 7.22 7.47 -8.58
CA THR A 70 8.46 7.80 -7.87
C THR A 70 8.46 7.28 -6.43
N GLU A 71 9.64 7.19 -5.82
CA GLU A 71 9.77 6.85 -4.40
C GLU A 71 9.13 7.91 -3.49
N ASP A 72 9.17 9.19 -3.88
CA ASP A 72 8.53 10.28 -3.14
C ASP A 72 7.00 10.16 -3.14
N GLU A 73 6.40 9.70 -4.24
CA GLU A 73 4.97 9.40 -4.30
C GLU A 73 4.60 8.22 -3.38
N LEU A 74 5.46 7.18 -3.30
CA LEU A 74 5.25 6.08 -2.36
C LEU A 74 5.35 6.56 -0.91
N LYS A 75 6.34 7.41 -0.60
CA LYS A 75 6.48 8.02 0.73
C LYS A 75 5.22 8.80 1.09
N ARG A 76 4.73 9.66 0.20
CA ARG A 76 3.47 10.40 0.38
C ARG A 76 2.28 9.46 0.58
N PHE A 77 2.19 8.38 -0.19
CA PHE A 77 1.14 7.38 -0.03
C PHE A 77 1.13 6.78 1.37
N PHE A 78 2.29 6.33 1.87
CA PHE A 78 2.38 5.74 3.20
C PHE A 78 2.13 6.75 4.33
N GLU A 79 2.61 8.00 4.21
CA GLU A 79 2.30 9.06 5.18
C GLU A 79 0.80 9.34 5.30
N VAL A 80 0.07 9.31 4.18
CA VAL A 80 -1.39 9.50 4.19
C VAL A 80 -2.10 8.26 4.72
N LEU A 81 -1.64 7.06 4.35
CA LEU A 81 -2.16 5.80 4.85
C LEU A 81 -2.05 5.71 6.38
N ASP A 82 -0.91 6.10 6.95
CA ASP A 82 -0.68 6.08 8.40
C ASP A 82 -1.66 6.99 9.15
N LYS A 83 -1.91 8.19 8.60
CA LYS A 83 -2.90 9.11 9.15
C LYS A 83 -4.28 8.48 9.12
N ILE A 84 -4.72 7.95 7.98
CA ILE A 84 -6.04 7.33 7.82
C ILE A 84 -6.21 6.12 8.74
N ALA A 85 -5.24 5.20 8.76
CA ALA A 85 -5.30 3.99 9.56
C ALA A 85 -5.34 4.31 11.07
N ARG A 86 -4.60 5.32 11.53
CA ARG A 86 -4.65 5.77 12.92
C ARG A 86 -6.03 6.30 13.31
N TYR A 87 -6.69 7.10 12.45
CA TYR A 87 -8.05 7.58 12.71
C TYR A 87 -9.07 6.44 12.79
N GLN A 88 -8.94 5.38 11.97
CA GLN A 88 -9.86 4.25 12.05
C GLN A 88 -9.72 3.43 13.34
N ASN A 89 -8.53 3.38 13.92
CA ASN A 89 -8.25 2.65 15.16
C ASN A 89 -8.49 3.49 16.42
N ASN A 90 -8.80 4.78 16.29
CA ASN A 90 -9.09 5.69 17.40
C ASN A 90 -10.13 6.74 16.98
N PRO A 91 -11.41 6.33 16.83
CA PRO A 91 -12.50 7.18 16.34
C PRO A 91 -12.89 8.29 17.31
#